data_AF-A0A258AYD5-F1
#
_entry.id   AF-A0A258AYD5-F1
#
_cell.length_a   1.000
_cell.length_b   1.000
_cell.length_c   1.000
_cell.angle_alpha   90.00
_cell.angle_beta   90.00
_cell.angle_gamma   90.00
#
_symmetry.space_group_name_H-M   'P 1'
#
loop_
_entity.id
_entity.type
_entity.pdbx_description
1 polymer ?
#
loop_
_entity_poly.entity_id
_entity_poly.type
_entity_poly.pdbx_seq_one_letter_code
_entity_poly.pdbx_strand_id
1 'polypeptide(L)'
;MAQALHSGGNMEQKPHGRAAMKRLYIYVEGLTEDFFVERMLRPHLALHGVKVERPLTAKKDFDPEGPRGGFTNWPAMEADMHDWFAAHPDRAGSPARFTSFLDLYALPAEVPGYQGRGAATTEADVTALEAAIAGRLNEPRFSPYLQRHEFEALLLSHPPALAEIFPDSAAAVTALEASIAGLPPEEINHGRATHPAARIMNAIPNYYMLKASNAFCVASNIGLDVMRAKCTRFNAWLTQWEQWGMQP
;
A
#
# COMPACT_ATOMS: atom_id res chain seq x y z
N MET A 1 75.54 -13.58 6.72
CA MET A 1 74.52 -14.49 7.29
C MET A 1 73.25 -13.68 7.52
N ALA A 2 72.09 -14.31 7.29
CA ALA A 2 70.70 -13.78 7.25
C ALA A 2 70.34 -13.10 5.91
N GLN A 3 69.60 -13.70 4.95
CA GLN A 3 68.21 -14.23 4.92
C GLN A 3 67.17 -13.15 5.32
N ALA A 4 66.05 -12.90 4.63
CA ALA A 4 65.39 -13.54 3.51
C ALA A 4 64.27 -12.62 2.92
N LEU A 5 64.01 -12.78 1.62
CA LEU A 5 62.71 -12.89 0.93
C LEU A 5 61.59 -11.85 1.25
N HIS A 6 61.40 -10.90 0.34
CA HIS A 6 60.12 -10.21 0.14
C HIS A 6 59.25 -11.02 -0.85
N SER A 7 58.34 -11.82 -0.32
CA SER A 7 57.27 -12.46 -1.10
C SER A 7 56.09 -11.52 -1.23
N GLY A 8 55.77 -11.16 -2.47
CA GLY A 8 54.59 -10.37 -2.84
C GLY A 8 53.29 -11.06 -2.44
N GLY A 9 52.48 -10.35 -1.66
CA GLY A 9 51.07 -10.66 -1.45
C GLY A 9 50.24 -9.82 -2.40
N ASN A 10 49.86 -10.40 -3.54
CA ASN A 10 48.84 -9.85 -4.42
C ASN A 10 47.50 -9.95 -3.66
N MET A 11 47.06 -8.85 -3.04
CA MET A 11 45.71 -8.77 -2.49
C MET A 11 44.73 -8.65 -3.65
N GLU A 12 44.27 -9.81 -4.07
CA GLU A 12 43.14 -10.00 -4.98
C GLU A 12 41.92 -9.29 -4.38
N GLN A 13 41.64 -8.08 -4.89
CA GLN A 13 40.41 -7.36 -4.57
C GLN A 13 39.25 -8.18 -5.14
N LYS A 14 38.58 -8.95 -4.27
CA LYS A 14 37.29 -9.55 -4.62
C LYS A 14 36.34 -8.42 -5.03
N PRO A 15 35.75 -8.46 -6.24
CA PRO A 15 34.77 -7.47 -6.63
C PRO A 15 33.60 -7.61 -5.67
N HIS A 16 33.37 -6.60 -4.83
CA HIS A 16 32.14 -6.48 -4.08
C HIS A 16 31.07 -6.16 -5.12
N GLY A 17 30.45 -7.21 -5.66
CA GLY A 17 29.29 -7.09 -6.53
C GLY A 17 28.29 -6.20 -5.83
N ARG A 18 28.02 -5.03 -6.41
CA ARG A 18 27.04 -4.07 -5.89
C ARG A 18 25.72 -4.84 -5.76
N ALA A 19 25.22 -4.99 -4.53
CA ALA A 19 23.97 -5.70 -4.28
C ALA A 19 22.89 -5.16 -5.24
N ALA A 20 22.19 -6.08 -5.91
CA ALA A 20 21.21 -5.71 -6.93
C ALA A 20 20.14 -4.81 -6.31
N MET A 21 19.96 -3.61 -6.87
CA MET A 21 18.97 -2.67 -6.37
C MET A 21 17.62 -3.01 -6.97
N LYS A 22 16.79 -3.73 -6.20
CA LYS A 22 15.46 -4.17 -6.57
C LYS A 22 14.49 -2.99 -6.57
N ARG A 23 13.84 -2.72 -7.69
CA ARG A 23 12.95 -1.57 -7.86
C ARG A 23 11.49 -2.00 -7.77
N LEU A 24 10.77 -1.48 -6.78
CA LEU A 24 9.34 -1.68 -6.63
C LEU A 24 8.58 -0.45 -7.10
N TYR A 25 7.55 -0.71 -7.87
CA TYR A 25 6.72 0.28 -8.53
C TYR A 25 5.29 0.06 -8.00
N ILE A 26 4.77 1.01 -7.22
CA ILE A 26 3.44 0.91 -6.59
C ILE A 26 2.47 1.88 -7.27
N TYR A 27 1.39 1.36 -7.83
CA TYR A 27 0.27 2.15 -8.36
C TYR A 27 -0.73 2.42 -7.23
N VAL A 28 -1.08 3.69 -7.01
CA VAL A 28 -1.94 4.15 -5.92
C VAL A 28 -3.12 4.96 -6.44
N GLU A 29 -4.21 4.98 -5.69
CA GLU A 29 -5.44 5.68 -6.11
C GLU A 29 -5.33 7.20 -5.94
N GLY A 30 -4.85 7.66 -4.78
CA GLY A 30 -4.95 9.06 -4.39
C GLY A 30 -3.77 9.56 -3.56
N LEU A 31 -3.94 10.79 -3.05
CA LEU A 31 -2.92 11.49 -2.27
C LEU A 31 -2.66 10.85 -0.91
N THR A 32 -3.67 10.22 -0.30
CA THR A 32 -3.53 9.55 0.99
C THR A 32 -2.57 8.38 0.87
N GLU A 33 -2.79 7.52 -0.12
CA GLU A 33 -1.99 6.35 -0.41
C GLU A 33 -0.59 6.75 -0.89
N ASP A 34 -0.48 7.78 -1.75
CA ASP A 34 0.81 8.34 -2.18
C ASP A 34 1.66 8.78 -0.98
N PHE A 35 1.09 9.54 -0.04
CA PHE A 35 1.79 9.99 1.15
C PHE A 35 2.21 8.82 2.05
N PHE A 36 1.33 7.83 2.23
CA PHE A 36 1.64 6.64 3.01
C PHE A 36 2.78 5.83 2.39
N VAL A 37 2.74 5.60 1.07
CA VAL A 37 3.82 4.91 0.37
C VAL A 37 5.12 5.68 0.47
N GLU A 38 5.09 6.98 0.18
CA GLU A 38 6.29 7.83 0.14
C GLU A 38 6.98 7.95 1.50
N ARG A 39 6.19 8.11 2.56
CA ARG A 39 6.72 8.46 3.88
C ARG A 39 6.81 7.29 4.86
N MET A 40 6.10 6.18 4.62
CA MET A 40 6.14 5.00 5.48
C MET A 40 6.68 3.78 4.76
N LEU A 41 6.09 3.39 3.61
CA LEU A 41 6.51 2.14 2.96
C LEU A 41 7.87 2.22 2.28
N ARG A 42 8.18 3.35 1.62
CA ARG A 42 9.48 3.58 0.97
C ARG A 42 10.65 3.45 1.97
N PRO A 43 10.70 4.20 3.09
CA PRO A 43 11.81 4.06 4.02
C PRO A 43 11.86 2.68 4.66
N HIS A 44 10.70 2.07 4.96
CA HIS A 44 10.62 0.71 5.50
C HIS A 44 11.22 -0.32 4.54
N LEU A 45 10.74 -0.38 3.30
CA LEU A 45 11.18 -1.34 2.29
C LEU A 45 12.65 -1.13 1.85
N ALA A 46 13.17 0.09 1.96
CA ALA A 46 14.59 0.36 1.74
C ALA A 46 15.49 -0.42 2.71
N LEU A 47 15.05 -0.63 3.97
CA LEU A 47 15.77 -1.46 4.95
C LEU A 47 15.85 -2.93 4.54
N HIS A 48 14.93 -3.37 3.67
CA HIS A 48 14.87 -4.73 3.14
C HIS A 48 15.47 -4.85 1.73
N GLY A 49 16.22 -3.85 1.26
CA GLY A 49 16.88 -3.90 -0.05
C GLY A 49 15.95 -3.60 -1.24
N VAL A 50 14.75 -3.09 -0.98
CA VAL A 50 13.79 -2.68 -2.02
C VAL A 50 13.77 -1.17 -2.15
N LYS A 51 14.16 -0.67 -3.32
CA LYS A 51 13.93 0.72 -3.70
C LYS A 51 12.51 0.85 -4.25
N VAL A 52 11.60 1.34 -3.44
CA VAL A 52 10.31 1.84 -3.95
C VAL A 52 10.62 3.03 -4.85
N GLU A 53 10.11 3.10 -6.07
CA GLU A 53 10.20 4.28 -6.95
C GLU A 53 9.03 5.22 -6.66
N ARG A 54 8.97 6.43 -7.23
CA ARG A 54 7.85 7.35 -6.97
C ARG A 54 6.51 6.65 -7.31
N PRO A 55 5.50 6.68 -6.42
CA PRO A 55 4.21 6.06 -6.71
C PRO A 55 3.59 6.68 -7.97
N LEU A 56 2.87 5.87 -8.76
CA LEU A 56 1.97 6.42 -9.78
C LEU A 56 0.61 6.59 -9.16
N THR A 57 0.11 7.81 -9.17
CA THR A 57 -1.26 8.10 -8.78
C THR A 57 -2.16 7.94 -10.00
N ALA A 58 -3.32 7.30 -9.82
CA ALA A 58 -4.35 7.25 -10.84
C ALA A 58 -4.69 8.66 -11.34
N LYS A 59 -4.76 8.81 -12.66
CA LYS A 59 -5.27 10.05 -13.28
C LYS A 59 -6.73 10.20 -12.86
N LYS A 60 -7.05 11.28 -12.17
CA LYS A 60 -8.43 11.62 -11.82
C LYS A 60 -9.06 12.37 -12.99
N ASP A 61 -10.21 11.89 -13.45
CA ASP A 61 -11.10 12.72 -14.24
C ASP A 61 -11.61 13.87 -13.35
N PHE A 62 -11.73 15.07 -13.93
CA PHE A 62 -12.23 16.24 -13.23
C PHE A 62 -13.70 16.05 -12.84
N ASP A 63 -14.00 15.96 -11.53
CA ASP A 63 -15.36 15.93 -10.99
C ASP A 63 -15.79 17.34 -10.54
N PRO A 64 -16.76 17.99 -11.21
CA PRO A 64 -17.27 19.30 -10.84
C PRO A 64 -18.02 19.32 -9.49
N GLU A 65 -18.39 18.17 -8.92
CA GLU A 65 -18.97 18.08 -7.57
C GLU A 65 -17.92 17.85 -6.46
N GLY A 66 -16.63 17.97 -6.81
CA GLY A 66 -15.50 17.77 -5.92
C GLY A 66 -14.94 16.34 -6.00
N PRO A 67 -13.67 16.11 -5.63
CA PRO A 67 -13.04 14.80 -5.75
C PRO A 67 -13.69 13.80 -4.78
N ARG A 68 -14.71 13.09 -5.26
CA ARG A 68 -15.16 11.85 -4.63
C ARG A 68 -13.97 10.89 -4.73
N GLY A 69 -13.49 10.38 -3.60
CA GLY A 69 -12.47 9.33 -3.59
C GLY A 69 -12.92 8.18 -4.50
N GLY A 70 -11.98 7.58 -5.21
CA GLY A 70 -12.24 6.41 -6.02
C GLY A 70 -11.38 6.31 -7.26
N PHE A 71 -10.84 5.12 -7.48
CA PHE A 71 -10.42 4.66 -8.79
C PHE A 71 -11.65 4.56 -9.70
N THR A 72 -11.87 5.50 -10.63
CA THR A 72 -13.12 5.55 -11.41
C THR A 72 -13.00 5.04 -12.84
N ASN A 73 -11.79 4.78 -13.33
CA ASN A 73 -11.56 4.54 -14.75
C ASN A 73 -10.55 3.40 -14.97
N TRP A 74 -11.08 2.17 -15.08
CA TRP A 74 -10.25 0.99 -15.37
C TRP A 74 -9.45 1.10 -16.66
N PRO A 75 -10.04 1.46 -17.82
CA PRO A 75 -9.29 1.60 -19.06
C PRO A 75 -8.08 2.54 -18.95
N ALA A 76 -8.20 3.65 -18.21
CA ALA A 76 -7.11 4.59 -18.01
C ALA A 76 -5.96 3.98 -17.19
N MET A 77 -6.27 3.29 -16.08
CA MET A 77 -5.25 2.59 -15.30
C MET A 77 -4.59 1.47 -16.10
N GLU A 78 -5.38 0.67 -16.83
CA GLU A 78 -4.84 -0.41 -17.65
C GLU A 78 -3.83 0.13 -18.66
N ALA A 79 -4.15 1.23 -19.35
CA ALA A 79 -3.22 1.91 -20.24
C ALA A 79 -1.98 2.45 -19.50
N ASP A 80 -2.16 3.18 -18.39
CA ASP A 80 -1.07 3.73 -17.59
C ASP A 80 -0.10 2.63 -17.10
N MET A 81 -0.64 1.49 -16.68
CA MET A 81 0.16 0.35 -16.22
C MET A 81 0.95 -0.30 -17.36
N HIS A 82 0.34 -0.50 -18.53
CA HIS A 82 1.05 -1.03 -19.70
C HIS A 82 2.18 -0.10 -20.15
N ASP A 83 1.94 1.22 -20.20
CA ASP A 83 2.97 2.21 -20.50
C ASP A 83 4.11 2.13 -19.46
N TRP A 84 3.76 1.93 -18.20
CA TRP A 84 4.75 1.83 -17.12
C TRP A 84 5.59 0.55 -17.19
N PHE A 85 4.97 -0.59 -17.50
CA PHE A 85 5.65 -1.86 -17.71
C PHE A 85 6.67 -1.77 -18.85
N ALA A 86 6.31 -1.06 -19.94
CA ALA A 86 7.17 -0.82 -21.08
C ALA A 86 8.33 0.14 -20.75
N ALA A 87 8.04 1.22 -20.00
CA ALA A 87 9.03 2.22 -19.63
C ALA A 87 10.08 1.71 -18.63
N HIS A 88 9.75 0.68 -17.84
CA HIS A 88 10.62 0.16 -16.77
C HIS A 88 10.93 -1.33 -16.97
N PRO A 89 11.73 -1.69 -18.00
CA PRO A 89 12.12 -3.07 -18.23
C PRO A 89 13.00 -3.60 -17.09
N ASP A 90 13.00 -4.92 -16.94
CA ASP A 90 13.96 -5.62 -16.08
C ASP A 90 15.38 -5.38 -16.59
N ARG A 91 16.29 -5.13 -15.65
CA ARG A 91 17.70 -4.89 -15.92
C ARG A 91 18.54 -5.83 -15.07
N ALA A 92 19.65 -6.33 -15.63
CA ALA A 92 20.60 -7.13 -14.87
C ALA A 92 21.10 -6.32 -13.65
N GLY A 93 20.99 -6.91 -12.45
CA GLY A 93 21.32 -6.22 -11.19
C GLY A 93 20.35 -5.13 -10.75
N SER A 94 19.22 -4.92 -11.45
CA SER A 94 18.16 -3.99 -11.03
C SER A 94 16.79 -4.43 -11.57
N PRO A 95 16.27 -5.58 -11.09
CA PRO A 95 14.95 -6.07 -11.49
C PRO A 95 13.85 -5.09 -11.07
N ALA A 96 12.80 -5.02 -11.87
CA ALA A 96 11.62 -4.21 -11.64
C ALA A 96 10.44 -5.13 -11.29
N ARG A 97 9.69 -4.77 -10.25
CA ARG A 97 8.41 -5.38 -9.92
C ARG A 97 7.37 -4.31 -9.72
N PHE A 98 6.13 -4.66 -10.03
CA PHE A 98 5.00 -3.76 -10.01
C PHE A 98 3.94 -4.31 -9.06
N THR A 99 3.24 -3.43 -8.37
CA THR A 99 2.11 -3.77 -7.51
C THR A 99 1.14 -2.61 -7.47
N SER A 100 -0.01 -2.82 -6.84
CA SER A 100 -1.01 -1.80 -6.62
C SER A 100 -1.27 -1.64 -5.12
N PHE A 101 -1.77 -0.49 -4.71
CA PHE A 101 -2.28 -0.24 -3.38
C PHE A 101 -3.56 0.60 -3.55
N LEU A 102 -4.64 -0.13 -3.82
CA LEU A 102 -5.93 0.42 -4.26
C LEU A 102 -7.03 -0.02 -3.30
N ASP A 103 -7.99 0.86 -3.06
CA ASP A 103 -9.14 0.55 -2.22
C ASP A 103 -10.19 -0.25 -3.01
N LEU A 104 -10.63 -1.38 -2.45
CA LEU A 104 -11.66 -2.21 -3.07
C LEU A 104 -13.00 -1.47 -3.17
N TYR A 105 -13.33 -0.64 -2.17
CA TYR A 105 -14.67 -0.03 -2.04
C TYR A 105 -15.05 0.86 -3.24
N ALA A 106 -14.06 1.38 -3.94
CA ALA A 106 -14.24 2.30 -5.04
C ALA A 106 -13.90 1.69 -6.42
N LEU A 107 -13.77 0.36 -6.54
CA LEU A 107 -13.49 -0.24 -7.84
C LEU A 107 -14.63 0.02 -8.87
N PRO A 108 -14.28 0.41 -10.11
CA PRO A 108 -15.23 0.65 -11.18
C PRO A 108 -15.78 -0.68 -11.70
N ALA A 109 -16.99 -0.66 -12.27
CA ALA A 109 -17.70 -1.85 -12.74
C ALA A 109 -16.91 -2.62 -13.82
N GLU A 110 -16.03 -1.92 -14.51
CA GLU A 110 -15.19 -2.39 -15.59
C GLU A 110 -13.97 -3.20 -15.12
N VAL A 111 -13.71 -3.25 -13.80
CA VAL A 111 -12.62 -4.08 -13.25
C VAL A 111 -12.88 -5.55 -13.58
N PRO A 112 -11.89 -6.26 -14.16
CA PRO A 112 -12.01 -7.69 -14.44
C PRO A 112 -12.43 -8.48 -13.20
N GLY A 113 -13.49 -9.26 -13.32
CA GLY A 113 -14.01 -10.10 -12.24
C GLY A 113 -14.86 -9.38 -11.20
N TYR A 114 -14.98 -8.05 -11.26
CA TYR A 114 -15.80 -7.30 -10.30
C TYR A 114 -17.28 -7.41 -10.66
N GLN A 115 -18.07 -7.98 -9.75
CA GLN A 115 -19.52 -8.18 -9.92
C GLN A 115 -20.36 -7.07 -9.27
N GLY A 116 -19.73 -5.95 -8.92
CA GLY A 116 -20.37 -4.87 -8.19
C GLY A 116 -20.43 -5.10 -6.68
N ARG A 117 -21.10 -4.16 -5.99
CA ARG A 117 -21.24 -4.15 -4.53
C ARG A 117 -22.24 -5.23 -4.07
N GLY A 118 -21.73 -6.42 -3.73
CA GLY A 118 -22.48 -7.46 -3.02
C GLY A 118 -22.42 -7.30 -1.50
N ALA A 119 -23.21 -8.09 -0.75
CA ALA A 119 -23.07 -8.18 0.70
C ALA A 119 -21.73 -8.85 1.07
N ALA A 120 -20.98 -8.21 1.97
CA ALA A 120 -19.74 -8.67 2.60
C ALA A 120 -18.71 -9.33 1.65
N THR A 121 -17.94 -8.53 0.91
CA THR A 121 -16.79 -9.06 0.14
C THR A 121 -15.85 -9.82 1.05
N THR A 122 -15.62 -11.10 0.75
CA THR A 122 -14.77 -12.00 1.54
C THR A 122 -13.31 -11.89 1.11
N GLU A 123 -12.39 -12.41 1.91
CA GLU A 123 -10.97 -12.56 1.55
C GLU A 123 -10.76 -13.32 0.24
N ALA A 124 -11.58 -14.35 0.01
CA ALA A 124 -11.52 -15.16 -1.21
C ALA A 124 -11.93 -14.34 -2.44
N ASP A 125 -12.94 -13.48 -2.30
CA ASP A 125 -13.38 -12.60 -3.38
C ASP A 125 -12.31 -11.59 -3.77
N VAL A 126 -11.65 -10.96 -2.77
CA VAL A 126 -10.55 -10.02 -3.04
C VAL A 126 -9.39 -10.73 -3.75
N THR A 127 -9.04 -11.95 -3.30
CA THR A 127 -7.99 -12.76 -3.92
C THR A 127 -8.34 -13.15 -5.36
N ALA A 128 -9.59 -13.51 -5.63
CA ALA A 128 -10.06 -13.81 -6.98
C ALA A 128 -10.01 -12.57 -7.89
N LEU A 129 -10.30 -11.40 -7.32
CA LEU A 129 -10.26 -10.14 -8.05
C LEU A 129 -8.82 -9.71 -8.38
N GLU A 130 -7.90 -9.85 -7.43
CA GLU A 130 -6.46 -9.67 -7.66
C GLU A 130 -5.97 -10.61 -8.78
N ALA A 131 -6.38 -11.88 -8.78
CA ALA A 131 -6.03 -12.82 -9.85
C ALA A 131 -6.61 -12.41 -11.21
N ALA A 132 -7.85 -11.92 -11.25
CA ALA A 132 -8.47 -11.43 -12.48
C ALA A 132 -7.76 -10.18 -13.05
N ILE A 133 -7.37 -9.25 -12.18
CA ILE A 133 -6.58 -8.06 -12.53
C ILE A 133 -5.21 -8.47 -13.07
N ALA A 134 -4.51 -9.39 -12.40
CA ALA A 134 -3.22 -9.91 -12.85
C ALA A 134 -3.34 -10.58 -14.23
N GLY A 135 -4.39 -11.40 -14.42
CA GLY A 135 -4.66 -12.08 -15.69
C GLY A 135 -4.99 -11.11 -16.83
N ARG A 136 -5.73 -10.03 -16.54
CA ARG A 136 -6.06 -8.99 -17.54
C ARG A 136 -4.83 -8.23 -18.02
N LEU A 137 -3.98 -7.81 -17.09
CA LEU A 137 -2.76 -7.06 -17.40
C LEU A 137 -1.64 -7.95 -17.95
N ASN A 138 -1.68 -9.25 -17.67
CA ASN A 138 -0.80 -10.27 -18.22
C ASN A 138 0.70 -9.91 -18.16
N GLU A 139 1.13 -9.35 -17.03
CA GLU A 139 2.52 -8.94 -16.77
C GLU A 139 3.10 -9.79 -15.63
N PRO A 140 4.05 -10.71 -15.89
CA PRO A 140 4.64 -11.57 -14.87
C PRO A 140 5.37 -10.83 -13.74
N ARG A 141 5.77 -9.57 -13.97
CA ARG A 141 6.41 -8.72 -12.97
C ARG A 141 5.41 -8.00 -12.06
N PHE A 142 4.10 -8.14 -12.32
CA PHE A 142 3.04 -7.47 -11.60
C PHE A 142 2.34 -8.40 -10.60
N SER A 143 2.24 -7.95 -9.35
CA SER A 143 1.52 -8.63 -8.27
C SER A 143 0.52 -7.63 -7.68
N PRO A 144 -0.77 -7.69 -8.05
CA PRO A 144 -1.77 -6.74 -7.56
C PRO A 144 -1.98 -6.88 -6.05
N TYR A 145 -2.38 -5.77 -5.44
CA TYR A 145 -2.93 -5.75 -4.10
C TYR A 145 -4.09 -4.77 -3.99
N LEU A 146 -5.16 -5.25 -3.35
CA LEU A 146 -6.36 -4.50 -3.05
C LEU A 146 -6.53 -4.44 -1.52
N GLN A 147 -6.61 -3.21 -1.01
CA GLN A 147 -7.04 -2.95 0.36
C GLN A 147 -8.53 -3.26 0.43
N ARG A 148 -8.90 -4.31 1.17
CA ARG A 148 -10.26 -4.92 1.14
C ARG A 148 -11.42 -3.95 1.36
N HIS A 149 -11.21 -2.84 2.04
CA HIS A 149 -12.24 -1.82 2.22
C HIS A 149 -11.74 -0.46 1.74
N GLU A 150 -11.03 0.23 2.63
CA GLU A 150 -10.49 1.57 2.41
C GLU A 150 -9.15 1.67 3.14
N PHE A 151 -8.32 2.64 2.77
CA PHE A 151 -7.12 2.99 3.53
C PHE A 151 -7.42 3.19 5.03
N GLU A 152 -8.55 3.82 5.33
CA GLU A 152 -9.02 4.07 6.70
C GLU A 152 -9.14 2.79 7.57
N ALA A 153 -9.29 1.61 6.97
CA ALA A 153 -9.23 0.34 7.71
C ALA A 153 -7.90 0.17 8.46
N LEU A 154 -6.79 0.61 7.86
CA LEU A 154 -5.48 0.58 8.53
C LEU A 154 -5.45 1.52 9.75
N LEU A 155 -6.13 2.66 9.68
CA LEU A 155 -6.21 3.61 10.80
C LEU A 155 -7.06 3.06 11.96
N LEU A 156 -8.07 2.25 11.64
CA LEU A 156 -8.88 1.55 12.64
C LEU A 156 -8.13 0.41 13.35
N SER A 157 -6.90 0.10 12.95
CA SER A 157 -6.03 -0.81 13.72
C SER A 157 -5.70 -0.26 15.12
N HIS A 158 -5.64 1.07 15.29
CA HIS A 158 -5.45 1.67 16.60
C HIS A 158 -6.17 3.03 16.69
N PRO A 159 -7.49 3.02 16.92
CA PRO A 159 -8.30 4.24 16.99
C PRO A 159 -7.78 5.31 17.97
N PRO A 160 -7.15 4.99 19.13
CA PRO A 160 -6.60 6.02 20.01
C PRO A 160 -5.67 7.04 19.33
N ALA A 161 -4.92 6.63 18.30
CA ALA A 161 -4.08 7.54 17.52
C ALA A 161 -4.87 8.65 16.80
N LEU A 162 -6.17 8.43 16.52
CA LEU A 162 -7.05 9.48 16.01
C LEU A 162 -7.26 10.59 17.06
N ALA A 163 -7.39 10.24 18.33
CA ALA A 163 -7.59 11.22 19.42
C ALA A 163 -6.33 12.05 19.70
N GLU A 164 -5.14 11.53 19.39
CA GLU A 164 -3.89 12.29 19.50
C GLU A 164 -3.82 13.45 18.49
N ILE A 165 -4.37 13.24 17.29
CA ILE A 165 -4.46 14.27 16.25
C ILE A 165 -5.70 15.16 16.43
N PHE A 166 -6.79 14.58 16.95
CA PHE A 166 -8.08 15.25 17.15
C PHE A 166 -8.52 15.16 18.62
N PRO A 167 -7.87 15.90 19.54
CA PRO A 167 -8.15 15.80 20.98
C PRO A 167 -9.59 16.18 21.34
N ASP A 168 -10.19 17.13 20.62
CA ASP A 168 -11.59 17.53 20.81
C ASP A 168 -12.59 16.40 20.50
N SER A 169 -12.16 15.37 19.76
CA SER A 169 -12.95 14.19 19.42
C SER A 169 -12.65 12.96 20.29
N ALA A 170 -11.84 13.08 21.35
CA ALA A 170 -11.37 11.93 22.14
C ALA A 170 -12.49 11.03 22.69
N ALA A 171 -13.59 11.62 23.18
CA ALA A 171 -14.75 10.86 23.66
C ALA A 171 -15.44 10.08 22.53
N ALA A 172 -15.57 10.69 21.34
CA ALA A 172 -16.15 10.05 20.17
C ALA A 172 -15.24 8.95 19.61
N VAL A 173 -13.91 9.15 19.63
CA VAL A 173 -12.92 8.13 19.26
C VAL A 173 -12.97 6.93 20.22
N THR A 174 -13.13 7.18 21.52
CA THR A 174 -13.30 6.10 22.51
C THR A 174 -14.56 5.28 22.22
N ALA A 175 -15.67 5.94 21.89
CA ALA A 175 -16.90 5.26 21.49
C ALA A 175 -16.73 4.47 20.17
N LEU A 176 -15.99 5.04 19.21
CA LEU A 176 -15.64 4.36 17.96
C LEU A 176 -14.82 3.08 18.25
N GLU A 177 -13.77 3.17 19.05
CA GLU A 177 -12.94 2.02 19.45
C GLU A 177 -13.79 0.92 20.07
N ALA A 178 -14.64 1.26 21.04
CA ALA A 178 -15.55 0.31 21.67
C ALA A 178 -16.52 -0.34 20.65
N SER A 179 -17.00 0.42 19.66
CA SER A 179 -17.93 -0.08 18.65
C SER A 179 -17.32 -1.07 17.65
N ILE A 180 -16.00 -1.12 17.54
CA ILE A 180 -15.27 -2.03 16.65
C ILE A 180 -14.40 -3.03 17.42
N ALA A 181 -14.50 -3.05 18.75
CA ALA A 181 -13.69 -3.90 19.60
C ALA A 181 -13.91 -5.38 19.24
N GLY A 182 -12.80 -6.10 19.05
CA GLY A 182 -12.82 -7.52 18.67
C GLY A 182 -13.05 -7.80 17.18
N LEU A 183 -13.27 -6.77 16.36
CA LEU A 183 -13.34 -6.93 14.90
C LEU A 183 -11.95 -6.71 14.28
N PRO A 184 -11.51 -7.59 13.35
CA PRO A 184 -10.34 -7.31 12.53
C PRO A 184 -10.56 -6.03 11.71
N PRO A 185 -9.60 -5.08 11.64
CA PRO A 185 -9.80 -3.84 10.90
C PRO A 185 -10.14 -4.04 9.42
N GLU A 186 -9.58 -5.08 8.80
CA GLU A 186 -9.85 -5.48 7.41
C GLU A 186 -11.23 -6.11 7.20
N GLU A 187 -12.00 -6.37 8.26
CA GLU A 187 -13.39 -6.85 8.22
C GLU A 187 -14.41 -5.76 8.57
N ILE A 188 -13.95 -4.55 8.93
CA ILE A 188 -14.83 -3.43 9.28
C ILE A 188 -15.43 -2.85 8.00
N ASN A 189 -16.55 -3.42 7.55
CA ASN A 189 -17.38 -2.83 6.50
C ASN A 189 -18.80 -3.40 6.58
N HIS A 190 -19.63 -2.81 7.43
CA HIS A 190 -20.99 -3.29 7.69
C HIS A 190 -22.05 -2.52 6.88
N GLY A 191 -21.67 -1.86 5.79
CA GLY A 191 -22.57 -1.14 4.89
C GLY A 191 -22.28 0.37 4.74
N ARG A 192 -23.18 1.05 4.03
CA ARG A 192 -23.00 2.43 3.55
C ARG A 192 -22.70 3.48 4.62
N ALA A 193 -23.14 3.27 5.86
CA ALA A 193 -22.92 4.22 6.96
C ALA A 193 -21.86 3.74 7.97
N THR A 194 -21.28 2.56 7.76
CA THR A 194 -20.47 1.84 8.75
C THR A 194 -19.17 1.27 8.17
N HIS A 195 -18.79 1.73 6.97
CA HIS A 195 -17.45 1.53 6.40
C HIS A 195 -16.40 2.38 7.15
N PRO A 196 -15.09 2.07 7.03
CA PRO A 196 -14.05 2.69 7.84
C PRO A 196 -14.06 4.23 7.79
N ALA A 197 -14.12 4.81 6.60
CA ALA A 197 -14.21 6.25 6.42
C ALA A 197 -15.45 6.87 7.08
N ALA A 198 -16.64 6.27 6.91
CA ALA A 198 -17.86 6.79 7.54
C ALA A 198 -17.77 6.79 9.07
N ARG A 199 -17.17 5.75 9.65
CA ARG A 199 -16.96 5.67 11.10
C ARG A 199 -16.04 6.78 11.61
N ILE A 200 -14.95 7.05 10.90
CA ILE A 200 -14.03 8.14 11.23
C ILE A 200 -14.71 9.50 11.06
N MET A 201 -15.46 9.73 9.97
CA MET A 201 -16.21 10.98 9.76
C MET A 201 -17.22 11.26 10.86
N ASN A 202 -17.96 10.23 11.28
CA ASN A 202 -18.96 10.38 12.34
C ASN A 202 -18.33 10.72 13.68
N ALA A 203 -17.15 10.17 13.98
CA ALA A 203 -16.41 10.48 15.21
C ALA A 203 -15.67 11.84 15.13
N ILE A 204 -15.21 12.20 13.94
CA ILE A 204 -14.31 13.34 13.68
C ILE A 204 -14.77 14.08 12.41
N PRO A 205 -15.74 15.00 12.53
CA PRO A 205 -16.30 15.71 11.37
C PRO A 205 -15.26 16.46 10.52
N ASN A 206 -14.19 16.95 11.14
CA ASN A 206 -13.13 17.72 10.47
C ASN A 206 -12.02 16.87 9.86
N TYR A 207 -12.05 15.54 9.98
CA TYR A 207 -10.98 14.65 9.48
C TYR A 207 -10.71 14.87 7.97
N TYR A 208 -11.74 15.13 7.18
CA TYR A 208 -11.63 15.27 5.71
C TYR A 208 -11.11 16.62 5.22
N MET A 209 -11.02 17.66 6.07
CA MET A 209 -10.51 18.97 5.64
C MET A 209 -9.08 18.90 5.10
N LEU A 210 -8.25 18.01 5.67
CA LEU A 210 -6.89 17.73 5.23
C LEU A 210 -6.65 16.20 5.20
N LYS A 211 -7.59 15.45 4.59
CA LYS A 211 -7.66 13.98 4.64
C LYS A 211 -6.29 13.30 4.53
N ALA A 212 -5.54 13.56 3.45
CA ALA A 212 -4.27 12.88 3.20
C ALA A 212 -3.21 13.16 4.27
N SER A 213 -3.11 14.41 4.75
CA SER A 213 -2.16 14.77 5.81
C SER A 213 -2.58 14.18 7.15
N ASN A 214 -3.87 14.26 7.48
CA ASN A 214 -4.43 13.70 8.71
C ASN A 214 -4.26 12.19 8.76
N ALA A 215 -4.61 11.50 7.68
CA ALA A 215 -4.43 10.07 7.49
C ALA A 215 -2.97 9.65 7.70
N PHE A 216 -2.02 10.40 7.11
CA PHE A 216 -0.59 10.15 7.30
C PHE A 216 -0.14 10.37 8.76
N CYS A 217 -0.56 11.45 9.42
CA CYS A 217 -0.19 11.72 10.81
C CYS A 217 -0.70 10.60 11.74
N VAL A 218 -1.98 10.22 11.58
CA VAL A 218 -2.57 9.10 12.33
C VAL A 218 -1.80 7.81 12.03
N ALA A 219 -1.59 7.48 10.76
CA ALA A 219 -0.83 6.30 10.35
C ALA A 219 0.59 6.26 10.96
N SER A 220 1.26 7.40 11.02
CA SER A 220 2.59 7.53 11.61
C SER A 220 2.60 7.30 13.11
N ASN A 221 1.59 7.79 13.83
CA ASN A 221 1.45 7.54 15.27
C ASN A 221 1.13 6.06 15.57
N ILE A 222 0.36 5.40 14.69
CA ILE A 222 0.06 3.97 14.81
C ILE A 222 1.32 3.12 14.54
N GLY A 223 2.06 3.44 13.47
CA GLY A 223 3.22 2.69 13.02
C GLY A 223 2.89 1.41 12.25
N LEU A 224 3.83 0.95 11.42
CA LEU A 224 3.63 -0.23 10.57
C LEU A 224 3.45 -1.51 11.39
N ASP A 225 4.16 -1.67 12.51
CA ASP A 225 4.09 -2.89 13.32
C ASP A 225 2.67 -3.16 13.85
N VAL A 226 2.00 -2.12 14.34
CA VAL A 226 0.62 -2.23 14.87
C VAL A 226 -0.36 -2.50 13.74
N MET A 227 -0.23 -1.81 12.59
CA MET A 227 -1.07 -2.08 11.43
C MET A 227 -0.92 -3.52 10.96
N ARG A 228 0.31 -4.01 10.83
CA ARG A 228 0.60 -5.37 10.36
C ARG A 228 0.12 -6.44 11.32
N ALA A 229 0.20 -6.20 12.63
CA ALA A 229 -0.27 -7.15 13.63
C ALA A 229 -1.80 -7.36 13.55
N LYS A 230 -2.55 -6.36 13.08
CA LYS A 230 -4.02 -6.38 13.04
C LYS A 230 -4.61 -6.54 11.64
N CYS A 231 -3.88 -6.15 10.60
CA CYS A 231 -4.29 -6.19 9.20
C CYS A 231 -3.48 -7.27 8.47
N THR A 232 -4.03 -8.48 8.43
CA THR A 232 -3.35 -9.67 7.92
C THR A 232 -3.06 -9.64 6.42
N ARG A 233 -3.97 -9.10 5.59
CA ARG A 233 -3.70 -8.95 4.14
C ARG A 233 -2.59 -7.95 3.90
N PHE A 234 -2.69 -6.79 4.55
CA PHE A 234 -1.66 -5.76 4.47
C PHE A 234 -0.29 -6.30 4.90
N ASN A 235 -0.26 -7.06 6.00
CA ASN A 235 0.96 -7.71 6.45
C ASN A 235 1.51 -8.71 5.43
N ALA A 236 0.66 -9.57 4.87
CA ALA A 236 1.08 -10.55 3.87
C ALA A 236 1.68 -9.88 2.63
N TRP A 237 1.02 -8.84 2.12
CA TRP A 237 1.50 -8.06 0.98
C TRP A 237 2.83 -7.38 1.27
N LEU A 238 2.97 -6.71 2.41
CA LEU A 238 4.23 -6.03 2.74
C LEU A 238 5.37 -7.04 2.94
N THR A 239 5.07 -8.18 3.58
CA THR A 239 6.03 -9.28 3.82
C THR A 239 6.57 -9.85 2.51
N GLN A 240 5.73 -9.99 1.47
CA GLN A 240 6.17 -10.45 0.15
C GLN A 240 7.29 -9.57 -0.41
N TRP A 241 7.16 -8.24 -0.28
CA TRP A 241 8.16 -7.30 -0.81
C TRP A 241 9.44 -7.28 0.02
N GLU A 242 9.33 -7.41 1.34
CA GLU A 242 10.50 -7.57 2.21
C GLU A 242 11.30 -8.82 1.83
N GLN A 243 10.61 -9.95 1.68
CA GLN A 243 11.23 -11.22 1.29
C GLN A 243 11.85 -11.12 -0.10
N TRP A 244 11.13 -10.53 -1.06
CA TRP A 244 11.68 -10.30 -2.40
C TRP A 244 12.95 -9.46 -2.34
N GLY A 245 12.98 -8.40 -1.52
CA GLY A 245 14.16 -7.57 -1.31
C GLY A 245 15.38 -8.36 -0.84
N MET A 246 15.18 -9.20 0.18
CA MET A 246 16.23 -9.98 0.86
C MET A 246 16.72 -11.21 0.07
N GLN A 247 16.04 -11.61 -1.00
CA GLN A 247 16.53 -12.68 -1.87
C GLN A 247 17.91 -12.31 -2.49
N PRO A 248 18.79 -13.28 -2.74
CA PRO A 248 20.07 -13.03 -3.41
C PRO A 248 19.92 -12.52 -4.85
#